data_AF-A0A497QI46-F1
#
_entry.id   AF-A0A497QI46-F1
#
_cell.length_a   1.000
_cell.length_b   1.000
_cell.length_c   1.000
_cell.angle_alpha   90.00
_cell.angle_beta   90.00
_cell.angle_gamma   90.00
#
_symmetry.space_group_name_H-M   'P 1'
#
loop_
_entity.id
_entity.type
_entity.pdbx_description
1 polymer ?
#
loop_
_entity_poly.entity_id
_entity_poly.type
_entity_poly.pdbx_seq_one_letter_code
_entity_poly.pdbx_strand_id
1 'polypeptide(L)'
;VTDYFEYFPRIRFMNSSSFLIVNASHLRSFSFKETTNYIFIKTKKNINVTSVANEILQKFKDKITEIHVAEVTREAILSRKDNVILFGFFIQMSFYMVIFLSLGIIVISINKIKRYRKEYAILRALGFTEKQFIIYFSLDMFLPFIVSLLAALVIALIAGLYVATPEFMLRYLDLSTLIGESSFFGQEVSAIYYYENILPVECTIPLATWIQIIGIIALSILTSIMLMLLAVKKLNISQELKFEFG
;
A
#
# COMPACT_ATOMS: atom_id res chain seq x y z
N VAL A 1 -21.74 -17.44 21.73
CA VAL A 1 -22.71 -17.80 20.66
C VAL A 1 -23.75 -16.71 20.71
N THR A 2 -23.79 -15.70 19.85
CA THR A 2 -23.19 -15.40 18.55
C THR A 2 -22.97 -13.88 18.55
N ASP A 3 -21.72 -13.41 18.62
CA ASP A 3 -21.40 -11.99 18.44
C ASP A 3 -21.47 -11.70 16.94
N TYR A 4 -22.65 -11.33 16.48
CA TYR A 4 -22.80 -10.67 15.19
C TYR A 4 -22.26 -9.25 15.37
N PHE A 5 -21.14 -8.99 14.70
CA PHE A 5 -20.52 -7.67 14.60
C PHE A 5 -21.49 -6.69 13.93
N GLU A 6 -22.37 -6.07 14.72
CA GLU A 6 -23.01 -4.82 14.30
C GLU A 6 -22.02 -3.69 14.51
N TYR A 7 -21.31 -3.43 13.42
CA TYR A 7 -20.63 -2.19 13.12
C TYR A 7 -21.41 -1.01 13.69
N PHE A 8 -20.72 -0.16 14.46
CA PHE A 8 -21.07 1.26 14.63
C PHE A 8 -21.68 1.73 13.30
N PRO A 9 -22.87 2.33 13.21
CA PRO A 9 -23.28 2.95 11.96
C PRO A 9 -22.27 4.08 11.71
N ARG A 10 -21.18 3.78 10.97
CA ARG A 10 -20.44 4.81 10.27
C ARG A 10 -21.43 5.24 9.22
N ILE A 11 -22.19 6.28 9.55
CA ILE A 11 -23.02 7.02 8.62
C ILE A 11 -22.07 7.40 7.49
N ARG A 12 -22.13 6.66 6.39
CA ARG A 12 -21.33 6.92 5.20
C ARG A 12 -21.80 8.29 4.72
N PHE A 13 -20.86 9.20 4.45
CA PHE A 13 -21.14 10.43 3.72
C PHE A 13 -21.46 10.10 2.25
N MET A 14 -22.48 9.26 1.99
CA MET A 14 -23.06 9.06 0.67
C MET A 14 -24.26 9.98 0.59
N ASN A 15 -24.11 11.08 -0.16
CA ASN A 15 -25.11 12.13 -0.38
C ASN A 15 -25.85 12.56 0.89
N SER A 16 -25.65 13.80 1.32
CA SER A 16 -26.28 14.45 2.48
C SER A 16 -27.83 14.41 2.53
N SER A 17 -28.49 13.75 1.59
CA SER A 17 -29.93 13.51 1.51
C SER A 17 -30.45 12.29 2.29
N SER A 18 -29.58 11.41 2.81
CA SER A 18 -30.01 10.10 3.35
C SER A 18 -30.14 10.03 4.88
N PHE A 19 -29.72 11.08 5.59
CA PHE A 19 -29.80 11.14 7.06
C PHE A 19 -30.28 12.52 7.50
N LEU A 20 -31.16 12.54 8.49
CA LEU A 20 -31.73 13.76 9.04
C LEU A 20 -31.34 13.84 10.52
N ILE A 21 -30.54 14.83 10.89
CA ILE A 21 -30.26 15.13 12.30
C ILE A 21 -31.37 16.04 12.78
N VAL A 22 -32.24 15.52 13.64
CA VAL A 22 -33.35 16.27 14.23
C VAL A 22 -33.14 16.35 15.73
N ASN A 23 -33.52 17.47 16.32
CA ASN A 23 -33.60 17.56 17.77
C ASN A 23 -34.59 16.51 18.29
N ALA A 24 -34.16 15.73 19.29
CA ALA A 24 -34.96 14.68 19.90
C ALA A 24 -36.34 15.17 20.40
N SER A 25 -36.46 16.46 20.76
CA SER A 25 -37.75 17.06 21.15
C SER A 25 -38.80 17.01 20.03
N HIS A 26 -38.39 17.14 18.76
CA HIS A 26 -39.28 17.13 17.60
C HIS A 26 -39.61 15.72 17.10
N LEU A 27 -38.89 14.69 17.57
CA LEU A 27 -39.13 13.30 17.20
C LEU A 27 -40.23 12.63 18.03
N ARG A 28 -40.63 13.25 19.16
CA ARG A 28 -41.66 12.71 20.07
C ARG A 28 -43.06 12.57 19.45
N SER A 29 -43.34 13.31 18.38
CA SER A 29 -44.63 13.28 17.67
C SER A 29 -44.70 12.24 16.55
N PHE A 30 -43.59 11.57 16.24
CA PHE A 30 -43.53 10.59 15.16
C PHE A 30 -43.66 9.17 15.73
N SER A 31 -44.52 8.36 15.11
CA SER A 31 -44.64 6.94 15.42
C SER A 31 -43.66 6.16 14.54
N PHE A 32 -42.73 5.46 15.17
CA PHE A 32 -41.75 4.62 14.51
C PHE A 32 -42.16 3.15 14.65
N LYS A 33 -42.04 2.37 13.57
CA LYS A 33 -42.30 0.92 13.61
C LYS A 33 -41.26 0.18 14.46
N GLU A 34 -40.01 0.62 14.39
CA GLU A 34 -38.88 0.06 15.13
C GLU A 34 -37.99 1.22 15.59
N THR A 35 -37.48 1.16 16.83
CA THR A 35 -36.59 2.18 17.38
C THR A 35 -35.43 1.55 18.13
N THR A 36 -34.23 2.05 17.86
CA THR A 36 -33.03 1.71 18.62
C THR A 36 -32.45 2.99 19.20
N ASN A 37 -32.32 3.06 20.52
CA ASN A 37 -31.86 4.25 21.22
C ASN A 37 -30.41 4.08 21.64
N TYR A 38 -29.55 4.99 21.18
CA TYR A 38 -28.14 5.02 21.55
C TYR A 38 -27.84 6.23 22.42
N ILE A 39 -27.12 6.02 23.52
CA ILE A 39 -26.58 7.09 24.35
C ILE A 39 -25.07 7.15 24.12
N PHE A 40 -24.62 8.25 23.53
CA PHE A 40 -23.20 8.47 23.29
C PHE A 40 -22.56 9.19 24.47
N ILE A 41 -21.55 8.56 25.06
CA ILE A 41 -20.81 9.10 26.20
C ILE A 41 -19.37 9.37 25.76
N LYS A 42 -18.97 10.64 25.81
CA LYS A 42 -17.58 11.04 25.53
C LYS A 42 -16.81 11.14 26.84
N THR A 43 -15.79 10.32 27.00
CA THR A 43 -14.86 10.39 28.13
C THR A 43 -13.83 11.50 27.92
N LYS A 44 -13.24 12.01 29.02
CA LYS A 44 -12.08 12.91 28.94
C LYS A 44 -10.85 12.13 28.45
N LYS A 45 -9.89 12.84 27.84
CA LYS A 45 -8.63 12.24 27.39
C LYS A 45 -7.91 11.56 28.56
N ASN A 46 -7.25 10.43 28.30
CA ASN A 46 -6.45 9.62 29.23
C ASN A 46 -7.23 8.92 30.36
N ILE A 47 -8.55 8.79 30.24
CA ILE A 47 -9.36 7.93 31.12
C ILE A 47 -9.50 6.56 30.47
N ASN A 48 -9.32 5.49 31.25
CA ASN A 48 -9.55 4.13 30.79
C ASN A 48 -11.05 3.93 30.51
N VAL A 49 -11.41 3.89 29.22
CA VAL A 49 -12.80 3.84 28.77
C VAL A 49 -13.47 2.52 29.15
N THR A 50 -12.71 1.42 29.17
CA THR A 50 -13.20 0.09 29.59
C THR A 50 -13.59 0.08 31.07
N SER A 51 -12.83 0.75 31.93
CA SER A 51 -13.16 0.87 33.35
C SER A 51 -14.46 1.64 33.57
N VAL A 52 -14.65 2.75 32.83
CA VAL A 52 -15.87 3.55 32.89
C VAL A 52 -17.08 2.77 32.35
N ALA A 53 -16.89 2.02 31.26
CA ALA A 53 -17.93 1.16 30.71
C ALA A 53 -18.38 0.09 31.72
N ASN A 54 -17.44 -0.54 32.42
CA ASN A 54 -17.74 -1.51 33.47
C ASN A 54 -18.47 -0.88 34.66
N GLU A 55 -18.10 0.33 35.06
CA GLU A 55 -18.79 1.07 36.14
C GLU A 55 -20.24 1.39 35.77
N ILE A 56 -20.48 1.82 34.53
CA ILE A 56 -21.83 2.09 34.01
C ILE A 56 -22.64 0.79 33.96
N LEU A 57 -22.05 -0.31 33.46
CA LEU A 57 -22.69 -1.62 33.41
C LEU A 57 -23.10 -2.09 34.81
N GLN A 58 -22.22 -1.94 35.80
CA GLN A 58 -22.50 -2.35 37.18
C GLN A 58 -23.62 -1.52 37.82
N LYS A 59 -23.65 -0.20 37.55
CA LYS A 59 -24.62 0.72 38.15
C LYS A 59 -26.00 0.67 37.49
N PHE A 60 -26.07 0.29 36.21
CA PHE A 60 -27.30 0.34 35.41
C PHE A 60 -27.63 -0.98 34.71
N LYS A 61 -27.15 -2.10 35.27
CA LYS A 61 -27.22 -3.45 34.67
C LYS A 61 -28.60 -3.82 34.11
N ASP A 62 -29.68 -3.45 34.80
CA ASP A 62 -31.04 -3.83 34.43
C ASP A 62 -31.69 -2.87 33.41
N LYS A 63 -31.03 -1.75 33.09
CA LYS A 63 -31.53 -0.71 32.18
C LYS A 63 -30.77 -0.64 30.86
N ILE A 64 -29.68 -1.38 30.74
CA ILE A 64 -28.80 -1.34 29.59
C ILE A 64 -28.75 -2.74 28.96
N THR A 65 -29.16 -2.82 27.70
CA THR A 65 -29.07 -4.06 26.92
C THR A 65 -27.62 -4.36 26.54
N GLU A 66 -26.88 -3.34 26.12
CA GLU A 66 -25.51 -3.49 25.62
C GLU A 66 -24.67 -2.21 25.81
N ILE A 67 -23.36 -2.38 26.02
CA ILE A 67 -22.39 -1.29 26.05
C ILE A 67 -21.29 -1.58 25.05
N HIS A 68 -21.10 -0.67 24.09
CA HIS A 68 -20.00 -0.74 23.13
C HIS A 68 -18.91 0.27 23.49
N VAL A 69 -17.67 -0.23 23.59
CA VAL A 69 -16.50 0.62 23.80
C VAL A 69 -15.78 0.81 22.47
N ALA A 70 -15.93 1.99 21.87
CA ALA A 70 -15.37 2.30 20.56
C ALA A 70 -13.86 2.07 20.47
N GLU A 71 -13.11 2.29 21.56
CA GLU A 71 -11.67 2.04 21.62
C GLU A 71 -11.34 0.56 21.54
N VAL A 72 -12.02 -0.30 22.32
CA VAL A 72 -11.85 -1.76 22.29
C VAL A 72 -12.23 -2.32 20.92
N THR A 73 -13.32 -1.84 20.31
CA THR A 73 -13.70 -2.24 18.96
C THR A 73 -12.68 -1.80 17.93
N ARG A 74 -12.15 -0.57 18.03
CA ARG A 74 -11.08 -0.07 17.16
C ARG A 74 -9.82 -0.92 17.31
N GLU A 75 -9.41 -1.21 18.54
CA GLU A 75 -8.27 -2.07 18.83
C GLU A 75 -8.50 -3.48 18.31
N ALA A 76 -9.69 -4.07 18.49
CA ALA A 76 -10.01 -5.40 17.95
C ALA A 76 -9.91 -5.45 16.41
N ILE A 77 -10.36 -4.38 15.72
CA ILE A 77 -10.23 -4.25 14.27
C ILE A 77 -8.76 -4.11 13.84
N LEU A 78 -8.00 -3.26 14.54
CA LEU A 78 -6.58 -3.00 14.23
C LEU A 78 -5.66 -4.16 14.63
N SER A 79 -6.01 -4.88 15.69
CA SER A 79 -5.22 -5.97 16.29
C SER A 79 -5.66 -7.35 15.82
N ARG A 80 -6.65 -7.46 14.90
CA ARG A 80 -6.99 -8.73 14.25
C ARG A 80 -5.69 -9.26 13.64
N LYS A 81 -5.09 -10.22 14.35
CA LYS A 81 -3.72 -10.66 14.14
C LYS A 81 -3.51 -11.04 12.69
N ASP A 82 -4.53 -11.62 12.07
CA ASP A 82 -4.54 -12.01 10.67
C ASP A 82 -4.34 -10.82 9.73
N ASN A 83 -4.96 -9.65 9.98
CA ASN A 83 -4.77 -8.47 9.15
C ASN A 83 -3.35 -7.90 9.28
N VAL A 84 -2.81 -7.85 10.51
CA VAL A 84 -1.44 -7.38 10.76
C VAL A 84 -0.41 -8.34 10.16
N ILE A 85 -0.64 -9.64 10.30
CA ILE A 85 0.22 -10.70 9.77
C ILE A 85 0.18 -10.68 8.24
N LEU A 86 -1.01 -10.68 7.62
CA LEU A 86 -1.17 -10.63 6.16
C LEU A 86 -0.54 -9.37 5.57
N PHE A 87 -0.79 -8.20 6.17
CA PHE A 87 -0.17 -6.95 5.74
C PHE A 87 1.36 -7.00 5.89
N GLY A 88 1.86 -7.56 6.98
CA GLY A 88 3.29 -7.81 7.18
C GLY A 88 3.90 -8.71 6.11
N PHE A 89 3.22 -9.80 5.75
CA PHE A 89 3.64 -10.70 4.67
C PHE A 89 3.69 -9.99 3.32
N PHE A 90 2.68 -9.18 2.97
CA PHE A 90 2.68 -8.43 1.71
C PHE A 90 3.82 -7.40 1.63
N ILE A 91 4.09 -6.68 2.72
CA ILE A 91 5.23 -5.77 2.80
C ILE A 91 6.54 -6.53 2.61
N GLN A 92 6.72 -7.66 3.30
CA GLN A 92 7.95 -8.45 3.24
C GLN A 92 8.17 -9.05 1.85
N MET A 93 7.11 -9.57 1.22
CA MET A 93 7.16 -10.07 -0.16
C MET A 93 7.56 -8.96 -1.14
N SER A 94 6.97 -7.78 -1.00
CA SER A 94 7.30 -6.61 -1.83
C SER A 94 8.76 -6.20 -1.64
N PHE A 95 9.27 -6.23 -0.41
CA PHE A 95 10.66 -5.95 -0.10
C PHE A 95 11.63 -6.94 -0.77
N TYR A 96 11.35 -8.25 -0.70
CA TYR A 96 12.19 -9.25 -1.37
C TYR A 96 12.13 -9.14 -2.90
N MET A 97 10.96 -8.86 -3.48
CA MET A 97 10.84 -8.62 -4.92
C MET A 97 11.75 -7.48 -5.37
N VAL A 98 11.79 -6.38 -4.62
CA VAL A 98 12.67 -5.24 -4.93
C VAL A 98 14.14 -5.63 -4.82
N ILE A 99 14.54 -6.40 -3.81
CA ILE A 99 15.91 -6.91 -3.69
C ILE A 99 16.29 -7.78 -4.90
N PHE A 100 15.46 -8.74 -5.28
CA PHE A 100 15.74 -9.61 -6.41
C PHE A 100 15.83 -8.84 -7.72
N LEU A 101 14.96 -7.86 -7.92
CA LEU A 101 14.98 -7.00 -9.10
C LEU A 101 16.26 -6.14 -9.13
N SER A 102 16.66 -5.57 -8.00
CA SER A 102 17.92 -4.84 -7.86
C SER A 102 19.16 -5.70 -8.15
N LEU A 103 19.18 -6.95 -7.68
CA LEU A 103 20.25 -7.89 -8.02
C LEU A 103 20.27 -8.21 -9.53
N GLY A 104 19.09 -8.36 -10.14
CA GLY A 104 18.96 -8.53 -11.59
C GLY A 104 19.58 -7.36 -12.37
N ILE A 105 19.34 -6.12 -11.94
CA ILE A 105 19.95 -4.91 -12.54
C ILE A 105 21.47 -4.98 -12.48
N ILE A 106 22.04 -5.41 -11.35
CA ILE A 106 23.50 -5.55 -11.18
C ILE A 106 24.06 -6.61 -12.15
N VAL A 107 23.40 -7.77 -12.27
CA VAL A 107 23.84 -8.83 -13.20
C VAL A 107 23.82 -8.36 -14.65
N ILE A 108 22.73 -7.70 -15.08
CA ILE A 108 22.62 -7.13 -16.43
C ILE A 108 23.73 -6.10 -16.65
N SER A 109 24.00 -5.25 -15.65
CA SER A 109 25.04 -4.23 -15.71
C SER A 109 26.43 -4.85 -15.87
N ILE A 110 26.75 -5.92 -15.12
CA ILE A 110 28.02 -6.64 -15.24
C ILE A 110 28.24 -7.15 -16.67
N ASN A 111 27.20 -7.71 -17.30
CA ASN A 111 27.30 -8.17 -18.68
C ASN A 111 27.56 -7.02 -19.66
N LYS A 112 26.96 -5.86 -19.41
CA LYS A 112 27.21 -4.65 -20.22
C LYS A 112 28.63 -4.11 -20.05
N ILE A 113 29.29 -4.29 -18.90
CA ILE A 113 30.67 -3.80 -18.68
C ILE A 113 31.61 -4.30 -19.78
N LYS A 114 31.53 -5.57 -20.18
CA LYS A 114 32.40 -6.11 -21.23
C LYS A 114 32.27 -5.35 -22.55
N ARG A 115 31.06 -4.95 -22.91
CA ARG A 115 30.79 -4.15 -24.12
C ARG A 115 31.31 -2.73 -23.96
N TYR A 116 31.02 -2.06 -22.84
CA TYR A 116 31.49 -0.69 -22.60
C TYR A 116 33.00 -0.58 -22.48
N ARG A 117 33.68 -1.64 -22.02
CA ARG A 117 35.15 -1.70 -21.99
C ARG A 117 35.75 -1.56 -23.40
N LYS A 118 35.15 -2.22 -24.39
CA LYS A 118 35.56 -2.11 -25.80
C LYS A 118 35.28 -0.71 -26.34
N GLU A 119 34.06 -0.22 -26.15
CA GLU A 119 33.65 1.12 -26.58
C GLU A 119 34.55 2.20 -25.95
N TYR A 120 34.93 2.03 -24.68
CA TYR A 120 35.87 2.91 -23.99
C TYR A 120 37.27 2.90 -24.63
N ALA A 121 37.82 1.72 -24.96
CA ALA A 121 39.13 1.62 -25.57
C ALA A 121 39.18 2.33 -26.94
N ILE A 122 38.13 2.19 -27.75
CA ILE A 122 37.97 2.86 -29.04
C ILE A 122 37.85 4.38 -28.85
N LEU A 123 36.97 4.83 -27.95
CA LEU A 123 36.78 6.26 -27.66
C LEU A 123 38.08 6.89 -27.15
N ARG A 124 38.80 6.20 -26.27
CA ARG A 124 40.08 6.69 -25.76
C ARG A 124 41.16 6.79 -26.84
N ALA A 125 41.17 5.87 -27.81
CA ALA A 125 42.04 5.98 -28.98
C ALA A 125 41.69 7.19 -29.87
N LEU A 126 40.43 7.60 -29.91
CA LEU A 126 39.96 8.82 -30.59
C LEU A 126 40.20 10.11 -29.79
N GLY A 127 40.84 10.03 -28.62
CA GLY A 127 41.18 11.18 -27.79
C GLY A 127 40.12 11.57 -26.74
N PHE A 128 39.11 10.72 -26.50
CA PHE A 128 38.12 10.97 -25.45
C PHE A 128 38.76 10.94 -24.06
N THR A 129 38.42 11.90 -23.21
CA THR A 129 38.92 11.95 -21.84
C THR A 129 38.14 11.01 -20.92
N GLU A 130 38.79 10.50 -19.87
CA GLU A 130 38.14 9.63 -18.88
C GLU A 130 36.92 10.30 -18.25
N LYS A 131 37.01 11.60 -17.93
CA LYS A 131 35.89 12.36 -17.36
C LYS A 131 34.65 12.40 -18.26
N GLN A 132 34.85 12.61 -19.56
CA GLN A 132 33.75 12.64 -20.54
C GLN A 132 33.07 11.27 -20.64
N PHE A 133 33.85 10.18 -20.62
CA PHE A 133 33.29 8.83 -20.65
C PHE A 133 32.49 8.51 -19.40
N ILE A 134 32.98 8.90 -18.21
CA ILE A 134 32.26 8.69 -16.94
C ILE A 134 30.89 9.39 -16.97
N ILE A 135 30.84 10.63 -17.47
CA ILE A 135 29.58 11.39 -17.58
C ILE A 135 28.63 10.69 -18.55
N TYR A 136 29.12 10.32 -19.75
CA TYR A 136 28.30 9.64 -20.75
C TYR A 136 27.72 8.32 -20.23
N PHE A 137 28.56 7.48 -19.61
CA PHE A 137 28.12 6.22 -19.06
C PHE A 137 27.15 6.39 -17.88
N SER A 138 27.40 7.38 -17.02
CA SER A 138 26.48 7.67 -15.92
C SER A 138 25.10 8.07 -16.46
N LEU A 139 25.05 8.93 -17.49
CA LEU A 139 23.80 9.30 -18.14
C LEU A 139 23.09 8.10 -18.78
N ASP A 140 23.83 7.22 -19.45
CA ASP A 140 23.26 6.02 -20.08
C ASP A 140 22.70 5.02 -19.05
N MET A 141 23.22 5.02 -17.82
CA MET A 141 22.67 4.19 -16.73
C MET A 141 21.51 4.88 -15.99
N PHE A 142 21.56 6.20 -15.79
CA PHE A 142 20.55 6.95 -15.04
C PHE A 142 19.31 7.30 -15.87
N LEU A 143 19.45 7.67 -17.14
CA LEU A 143 18.31 8.08 -17.97
C LEU A 143 17.27 6.97 -18.14
N PRO A 144 17.64 5.72 -18.49
CA PRO A 144 16.67 4.64 -18.59
C PRO A 144 15.96 4.37 -17.26
N PHE A 145 16.67 4.49 -16.15
CA PHE A 145 16.07 4.36 -14.82
C PHE A 145 15.00 5.41 -14.58
N ILE A 146 15.29 6.69 -14.81
CA ILE A 146 14.33 7.79 -14.61
C ILE A 146 13.09 7.58 -15.50
N VAL A 147 13.29 7.23 -16.77
CA VAL A 147 12.18 6.96 -17.71
C VAL A 147 11.34 5.78 -17.24
N SER A 148 11.97 4.68 -16.83
CA SER A 148 11.27 3.50 -16.33
C SER A 148 10.52 3.77 -15.02
N LEU A 149 11.07 4.60 -14.13
CA LEU A 149 10.42 5.00 -12.88
C LEU A 149 9.15 5.80 -13.15
N LEU A 150 9.22 6.77 -14.07
CA LEU A 150 8.04 7.57 -14.47
C LEU A 150 6.97 6.69 -15.11
N ALA A 151 7.35 5.77 -16.01
CA ALA A 151 6.42 4.83 -16.62
C ALA A 151 5.77 3.91 -15.56
N ALA A 152 6.57 3.39 -14.62
CA ALA A 152 6.08 2.55 -13.53
C ALA A 152 5.12 3.29 -12.60
N LEU A 153 5.35 4.57 -12.30
CA LEU A 153 4.43 5.40 -11.52
C LEU A 153 3.07 5.55 -12.19
N VAL A 154 3.05 5.80 -13.49
CA VAL A 154 1.80 5.91 -14.26
C VAL A 154 1.06 4.56 -14.27
N ILE A 155 1.76 3.46 -14.52
CA ILE A 155 1.17 2.12 -14.51
C ILE A 155 0.62 1.78 -13.12
N ALA A 156 1.37 2.05 -12.06
CA ALA A 156 0.96 1.79 -10.68
C ALA A 156 -0.27 2.62 -10.29
N LEU A 157 -0.36 3.87 -10.74
CA LEU A 157 -1.52 4.73 -10.49
C LEU A 157 -2.76 4.20 -11.22
N ILE A 158 -2.63 3.85 -12.50
CA ILE A 158 -3.74 3.27 -13.28
C ILE A 158 -4.20 1.95 -12.67
N ALA A 159 -3.26 1.06 -12.33
CA ALA A 159 -3.56 -0.21 -11.69
C ALA A 159 -4.20 -0.01 -10.30
N GLY A 160 -3.70 0.95 -9.51
CA GLY A 160 -4.28 1.28 -8.21
C GLY A 160 -5.70 1.81 -8.31
N LEU A 161 -5.98 2.70 -9.27
CA LEU A 161 -7.33 3.17 -9.56
C LEU A 161 -8.25 2.05 -10.03
N TYR A 162 -7.74 1.14 -10.87
CA TYR A 162 -8.50 -0.01 -11.35
C TYR A 162 -8.85 -0.99 -10.22
N VAL A 163 -7.89 -1.31 -9.35
CA VAL A 163 -8.12 -2.18 -8.17
C VAL A 163 -9.06 -1.51 -7.17
N ALA A 164 -9.03 -0.18 -7.07
CA ALA A 164 -9.95 0.58 -6.24
C ALA A 164 -11.39 0.61 -6.78
N THR A 165 -11.64 0.10 -8.00
CA THR A 165 -13.01 -0.01 -8.52
C THR A 165 -13.81 -1.07 -7.76
N PRO A 166 -15.10 -0.81 -7.47
CA PRO A 166 -15.96 -1.78 -6.77
C PRO A 166 -16.07 -3.12 -7.49
N GLU A 167 -16.13 -3.11 -8.82
CA GLU A 167 -16.25 -4.32 -9.65
C GLU A 167 -15.07 -5.28 -9.46
N PHE A 168 -13.85 -4.75 -9.35
CA PHE A 168 -12.66 -5.56 -9.13
C PHE A 168 -12.62 -6.15 -7.72
N MET A 169 -12.95 -5.34 -6.70
CA MET A 169 -12.97 -5.80 -5.31
C MET A 169 -14.00 -6.91 -5.10
N LEU A 170 -15.21 -6.76 -5.63
CA LEU A 170 -16.29 -7.74 -5.49
C LEU A 170 -16.00 -9.09 -6.17
N ARG A 171 -15.23 -9.07 -7.27
CA ARG A 171 -14.94 -10.27 -8.05
C ARG A 171 -13.77 -11.09 -7.51
N TYR A 172 -12.80 -10.44 -6.87
CA TYR A 172 -11.52 -11.08 -6.53
C TYR A 172 -11.14 -11.01 -5.05
N LEU A 173 -11.67 -10.06 -4.28
CA LEU A 173 -11.58 -10.10 -2.83
C LEU A 173 -12.84 -10.78 -2.30
N ASP A 174 -12.69 -12.05 -1.90
CA ASP A 174 -13.74 -12.78 -1.22
C ASP A 174 -13.97 -12.21 0.19
N LEU A 175 -14.77 -11.15 0.24
CA LEU A 175 -15.16 -10.46 1.47
C LEU A 175 -16.26 -11.21 2.24
N SER A 176 -16.71 -12.38 1.74
CA SER A 176 -17.68 -13.23 2.44
C SER A 176 -17.16 -13.66 3.83
N THR A 177 -15.85 -13.85 3.97
CA THR A 177 -15.19 -14.22 5.23
C THR A 177 -15.17 -13.11 6.29
N LEU A 178 -15.33 -11.85 5.88
CA LEU A 178 -15.40 -10.69 6.80
C LEU A 178 -16.83 -10.44 7.30
N ILE A 179 -17.86 -10.94 6.62
CA ILE A 179 -19.27 -10.58 6.84
C ILE A 179 -20.14 -11.83 7.14
N GLY A 180 -19.56 -13.03 7.12
CA GLY A 180 -20.28 -14.29 7.24
C GLY A 180 -20.88 -14.69 5.89
N GLU A 181 -20.88 -16.00 5.61
CA GLU A 181 -21.40 -16.56 4.36
C GLU A 181 -22.76 -15.96 4.02
N SER A 182 -22.85 -15.29 2.88
CA SER A 182 -24.10 -14.82 2.30
C SER A 182 -24.86 -16.01 1.70
N SER A 183 -25.30 -16.93 2.55
CA SER A 183 -26.16 -18.04 2.15
C SER A 183 -27.59 -17.59 1.79
N PHE A 184 -27.89 -16.27 1.81
CA PHE A 184 -29.24 -15.74 1.69
C PHE A 184 -29.51 -14.84 0.48
N PHE A 185 -28.51 -14.31 -0.21
CA PHE A 185 -28.72 -13.41 -1.35
C PHE A 185 -27.85 -13.81 -2.53
N GLY A 186 -28.48 -14.03 -3.69
CA GLY A 186 -27.78 -14.33 -4.94
C GLY A 186 -26.72 -13.28 -5.29
N GLN A 187 -25.71 -13.68 -6.07
CA GLN A 187 -24.49 -12.92 -6.35
C GLN A 187 -24.71 -11.46 -6.77
N GLU A 188 -25.81 -11.15 -7.44
CA GLU A 188 -26.15 -9.79 -7.89
C GLU A 188 -26.65 -8.88 -6.75
N VAL A 189 -27.43 -9.42 -5.82
CA VAL A 189 -27.96 -8.65 -4.68
C VAL A 189 -26.90 -8.46 -3.60
N SER A 190 -26.04 -9.47 -3.43
CA SER A 190 -24.87 -9.35 -2.57
C SER A 190 -23.92 -8.26 -3.08
N ALA A 191 -23.69 -8.15 -4.39
CA ALA A 191 -22.85 -7.11 -4.99
C ALA A 191 -23.35 -5.67 -4.69
N ILE A 192 -24.67 -5.44 -4.72
CA ILE A 192 -25.27 -4.14 -4.35
C ILE A 192 -25.13 -3.88 -2.84
N TYR A 193 -25.42 -4.88 -2.00
CA TYR A 193 -25.25 -4.77 -0.55
C TYR A 193 -23.80 -4.52 -0.13
N TYR A 194 -22.84 -5.14 -0.84
CA TYR A 194 -21.42 -4.94 -0.66
C TYR A 194 -20.96 -3.56 -1.18
N TYR A 195 -21.51 -3.06 -2.30
CA TYR A 195 -21.28 -1.71 -2.83
C TYR A 195 -21.67 -0.61 -1.83
N GLU A 196 -22.77 -0.81 -1.12
CA GLU A 196 -23.31 0.14 -0.14
C GLU A 196 -22.58 0.10 1.22
N ASN A 197 -22.10 -1.08 1.65
CA ASN A 197 -21.57 -1.29 3.00
C ASN A 197 -20.04 -1.41 3.13
N ILE A 198 -19.29 -1.66 2.04
CA ILE A 198 -17.83 -1.71 2.11
C ILE A 198 -17.27 -0.29 2.06
N LEU A 199 -16.36 0.01 2.98
CA LEU A 199 -15.64 1.27 3.09
C LEU A 199 -15.13 1.74 1.72
N PRO A 200 -15.26 3.04 1.36
CA PRO A 200 -14.46 3.57 0.27
C PRO A 200 -13.00 3.31 0.66
N VAL A 201 -12.34 2.41 -0.07
CA VAL A 201 -10.92 2.17 0.13
C VAL A 201 -10.23 3.39 -0.46
N GLU A 202 -9.96 4.37 0.40
CA GLU A 202 -9.13 5.49 0.03
C GLU A 202 -7.77 4.92 -0.38
N CYS A 203 -7.34 5.21 -1.60
CA CYS A 203 -6.02 4.84 -2.06
C CYS A 203 -4.99 5.63 -1.25
N THR A 204 -4.49 5.03 -0.18
CA THR A 204 -3.40 5.60 0.61
C THR A 204 -2.08 5.20 -0.02
N ILE A 205 -1.30 6.17 -0.49
CA ILE A 205 0.04 5.93 -1.02
C ILE A 205 1.03 5.93 0.16
N PRO A 206 1.64 4.79 0.51
CA PRO A 206 2.58 4.73 1.64
C PRO A 206 3.94 5.34 1.26
N LEU A 207 4.05 6.66 1.27
CA LEU A 207 5.22 7.43 0.81
C LEU A 207 6.55 6.92 1.39
N ALA A 208 6.57 6.53 2.67
CA ALA A 208 7.78 6.00 3.31
C ALA A 208 8.32 4.74 2.63
N THR A 209 7.42 3.81 2.26
CA THR A 209 7.83 2.57 1.56
C THR A 209 8.30 2.86 0.14
N TRP A 210 7.67 3.79 -0.57
CA TRP A 210 8.10 4.22 -1.90
C TRP A 210 9.50 4.81 -1.88
N ILE A 211 9.81 5.66 -0.90
CA ILE A 211 11.16 6.23 -0.73
C ILE A 211 12.20 5.13 -0.50
N GLN A 212 11.88 4.12 0.32
CA GLN A 212 12.78 2.98 0.57
C GLN A 212 13.03 2.18 -0.72
N ILE A 213 11.99 1.88 -1.49
CA ILE A 213 12.10 1.14 -2.76
C ILE A 213 12.97 1.90 -3.76
N ILE A 214 12.68 3.19 -3.98
CA ILE A 214 13.46 4.06 -4.87
C ILE A 214 14.91 4.13 -4.39
N GLY A 215 15.14 4.23 -3.08
CA GLY A 215 16.48 4.26 -2.48
C GLY A 215 17.28 2.99 -2.76
N ILE A 216 16.69 1.80 -2.59
CA ILE A 216 17.35 0.51 -2.85
C ILE A 216 17.72 0.39 -4.33
N ILE A 217 16.80 0.76 -5.24
CA ILE A 217 17.07 0.69 -6.67
C ILE A 217 18.17 1.69 -7.07
N ALA A 218 18.12 2.93 -6.56
CA ALA A 218 19.17 3.92 -6.78
C ALA A 218 20.55 3.43 -6.30
N LEU A 219 20.60 2.77 -5.14
CA LEU A 219 21.83 2.15 -4.63
C LEU A 219 22.35 1.05 -5.57
N SER A 220 21.45 0.23 -6.12
CA SER A 220 21.82 -0.83 -7.08
C SER A 220 22.40 -0.28 -8.40
N ILE A 221 21.93 0.88 -8.84
CA ILE A 221 22.47 1.57 -10.03
C ILE A 221 23.83 2.18 -9.69
N LEU A 222 23.95 2.84 -8.54
CA LEU A 222 25.20 3.47 -8.13
C LEU A 222 26.31 2.43 -7.93
N THR A 223 26.00 1.28 -7.34
CA THR A 223 26.92 0.15 -7.23
C THR A 223 27.32 -0.39 -8.61
N SER A 224 26.38 -0.51 -9.54
CA SER A 224 26.67 -0.90 -10.93
C SER A 224 27.61 0.07 -11.64
N ILE A 225 27.41 1.39 -11.44
CA ILE A 225 28.30 2.41 -11.99
C ILE A 225 29.69 2.30 -11.38
N MET A 226 29.79 2.14 -10.06
CA MET A 226 31.07 1.98 -9.37
C MET A 226 31.84 0.74 -9.83
N LEU A 227 31.16 -0.40 -10.03
CA LEU A 227 31.77 -1.62 -10.56
C LEU A 227 32.36 -1.39 -11.95
N MET A 228 31.66 -0.65 -12.80
CA MET A 228 32.13 -0.32 -14.14
C MET A 228 33.34 0.62 -14.11
N LEU A 229 33.31 1.67 -13.27
CA LEU A 229 34.45 2.57 -13.08
C LEU A 229 35.71 1.81 -12.64
N LEU A 230 35.56 0.85 -11.74
CA LEU A 230 36.67 0.00 -11.30
C LEU A 230 37.19 -0.90 -12.43
N ALA A 231 36.30 -1.44 -13.26
CA ALA A 231 36.67 -2.25 -14.42
C ALA A 231 37.44 -1.44 -15.48
N VAL A 232 37.03 -0.19 -15.71
CA VAL A 232 37.64 0.73 -16.68
C VAL A 232 38.99 1.26 -16.20
N LYS A 233 39.15 1.55 -14.90
CA LYS A 233 40.44 1.98 -14.33
C LYS A 233 41.53 0.92 -14.42
N LYS A 234 41.18 -0.36 -14.38
CA LYS A 234 42.13 -1.49 -14.44
C LYS A 234 42.50 -1.90 -15.87
N LEU A 235 42.09 -1.12 -16.86
CA LEU A 235 42.05 -1.54 -18.25
C LEU A 235 43.33 -1.13 -18.99
N ASN A 236 44.01 -2.08 -19.61
CA ASN A 236 45.18 -1.83 -20.45
C ASN A 236 44.74 -1.77 -21.92
N ILE A 237 44.62 -0.55 -22.44
CA ILE A 237 44.07 -0.23 -23.77
C ILE A 237 44.78 -1.02 -24.89
N SER A 238 46.08 -1.21 -24.75
CA SER A 238 46.91 -1.93 -25.74
C SER A 238 46.57 -3.42 -25.84
N GLN A 239 46.10 -4.05 -24.76
CA GLN A 239 45.71 -5.46 -24.74
C GLN A 239 44.32 -5.67 -25.34
N GLU A 240 43.39 -4.75 -25.08
CA GLU A 240 42.02 -4.84 -25.59
C GLU A 240 41.94 -4.61 -27.11
N LEU A 241 42.68 -3.65 -27.65
CA LEU A 241 42.72 -3.41 -29.09
C LEU A 241 43.40 -4.56 -29.86
N LYS A 242 44.41 -5.20 -29.25
CA LYS A 242 45.15 -6.31 -29.87
C LYS A 242 44.34 -7.61 -29.90
N PHE A 243 43.41 -7.80 -28.96
CA PHE A 243 42.47 -8.93 -28.95
C PHE A 243 41.40 -8.83 -30.06
N GLU A 244 41.19 -7.64 -30.62
CA GLU A 244 40.08 -7.38 -31.56
C GLU A 244 40.56 -7.16 -33.01
N PHE A 245 41.76 -6.61 -33.19
CA PHE A 245 42.33 -6.33 -34.53
C PHE A 245 43.60 -7.13 -34.86
N GLY A 246 44.07 -8.02 -33.97
CA GLY A 246 45.21 -8.92 -34.19
C GLY A 246 44.75 -10.37 -34.25
#